data_AF-A0A096LKT3-F1
#
_entry.id   AF-A0A096LKT3-F1
#
_cell.length_a   1.000
_cell.length_b   1.000
_cell.length_c   1.000
_cell.angle_alpha   90.00
_cell.angle_beta   90.00
_cell.angle_gamma   90.00
#
_symmetry.space_group_name_H-M   'P 1'
#
loop_
_entity.id
_entity.type
_entity.pdbx_description
1 polymer ?
#
loop_
_entity_poly.entity_id
_entity_poly.type
_entity_poly.pdbx_seq_one_letter_code
_entity_poly.pdbx_strand_id
1 'polypeptide(L)'
;MSACTLLVRCGCAGGGKGALVSDEVSLTLSTSNTQTLFSEEGGGMVVRRLTPRECERLQGFPDDWTKIPYRGKPADECPDGPRYKAIGNSMAVPVMRWIGERIAMAEAGEIA
;
A
#
# COMPACT_ATOMS: atom_id res chain seq x y z
N MET A 1 -16.27 1.34 16.56
CA MET A 1 -16.28 2.31 15.44
C MET A 1 -15.55 1.67 14.26
N SER A 2 -16.00 1.90 13.03
CA SER A 2 -15.35 1.42 11.80
C SER A 2 -14.01 2.14 11.62
N ALA A 3 -12.98 1.47 11.09
CA ALA A 3 -11.67 2.07 10.88
C ALA A 3 -11.71 2.97 9.64
N CYS A 4 -11.16 4.18 9.71
CA CYS A 4 -11.10 5.09 8.57
C CYS A 4 -9.69 5.57 8.27
N THR A 5 -9.41 5.82 7.00
CA THR A 5 -8.17 6.44 6.54
C THR A 5 -8.43 7.85 6.06
N LEU A 6 -7.57 8.79 6.46
CA LEU A 6 -7.63 10.19 6.05
C LEU A 6 -6.32 10.60 5.38
N LEU A 7 -6.45 11.30 4.26
CA LEU A 7 -5.35 11.93 3.55
C LEU A 7 -5.75 13.33 3.11
N VAL A 8 -4.92 14.32 3.39
CA VAL A 8 -5.08 15.66 2.81
C VAL A 8 -4.18 15.79 1.57
N ARG A 9 -4.76 16.15 0.42
CA ARG A 9 -4.01 16.44 -0.81
C ARG A 9 -4.05 17.93 -1.12
N CYS A 10 -2.89 18.48 -1.45
CA CYS A 10 -2.74 19.82 -2.01
C CYS A 10 -1.92 19.70 -3.30
N GLY A 11 -2.60 19.67 -4.44
CA GLY A 11 -1.99 19.50 -5.76
C GLY A 11 -2.01 20.78 -6.61
N CYS A 12 -1.68 20.63 -7.89
CA CYS A 12 -1.74 21.71 -8.88
C CYS A 12 -3.17 22.26 -9.07
N ALA A 13 -3.30 23.41 -9.72
CA ALA A 13 -4.60 23.94 -10.13
C ALA A 13 -5.32 22.95 -11.05
N GLY A 14 -6.61 22.67 -10.78
CA GLY A 14 -7.41 21.68 -11.50
C GLY A 14 -7.25 20.23 -11.01
N GLY A 15 -6.29 19.94 -10.13
CA GLY A 15 -6.20 18.64 -9.45
C GLY A 15 -7.18 18.51 -8.29
N GLY A 16 -7.51 17.28 -7.90
CA GLY A 16 -8.28 17.01 -6.67
C GLY A 16 -7.53 17.51 -5.44
N LYS A 17 -8.12 18.47 -4.70
CA LYS A 17 -7.58 19.06 -3.47
C LYS A 17 -8.53 18.77 -2.31
N GLY A 18 -8.00 18.75 -1.09
CA GLY A 18 -8.79 18.65 0.14
C GLY A 18 -8.55 17.36 0.92
N ALA A 19 -9.39 17.16 1.95
CA ALA A 19 -9.39 15.98 2.77
C ALA A 19 -10.16 14.85 2.07
N LEU A 20 -9.50 13.70 1.95
CA LEU A 20 -10.08 12.45 1.49
C LEU A 20 -10.22 11.56 2.72
N VAL A 21 -11.42 11.04 2.94
CA VAL A 21 -11.73 10.08 4.00
C VAL A 21 -12.27 8.83 3.34
N SER A 22 -11.81 7.68 3.79
CA SER A 22 -12.28 6.37 3.30
C SER A 22 -12.51 5.45 4.49
N ASP A 23 -13.72 4.91 4.59
CA ASP A 23 -14.12 3.96 5.63
C ASP A 23 -13.81 2.53 5.20
N GLU A 24 -13.23 1.74 6.11
CA GLU A 24 -12.82 0.32 5.95
C GLU A 24 -11.79 0.02 4.85
N VAL A 25 -11.67 0.88 3.84
CA VAL A 25 -10.79 0.70 2.69
C VAL A 25 -9.69 1.75 2.72
N SER A 26 -8.46 1.32 2.44
CA SER A 26 -7.34 2.24 2.25
C SER A 26 -7.50 3.04 0.97
N LEU A 27 -7.12 4.32 1.01
CA LEU A 27 -6.82 5.08 -0.20
C LEU A 27 -5.60 4.50 -0.91
N THR A 28 -5.35 4.97 -2.15
CA THR A 28 -4.16 4.56 -2.92
C THR A 28 -2.88 4.81 -2.13
N LEU A 29 -2.09 3.75 -1.95
CA LEU A 29 -0.79 3.81 -1.27
C LEU A 29 0.18 4.71 -2.06
N SER A 30 0.68 5.77 -1.44
CA SER A 30 1.73 6.61 -2.01
C SER A 30 3.11 6.16 -1.52
N THR A 31 4.17 6.54 -2.24
CA THR A 31 5.57 6.22 -1.90
C THR A 31 6.01 6.68 -0.51
N SER A 32 5.31 7.67 0.06
CA SER A 32 5.61 8.24 1.38
C SER A 32 4.58 7.82 2.45
N ASN A 33 3.57 7.01 2.09
CA ASN A 33 2.46 6.60 2.95
C ASN A 33 1.91 7.74 3.82
N THR A 34 1.36 8.75 3.15
CA THR A 34 0.89 10.00 3.77
C THR A 34 -0.49 9.90 4.44
N GLN A 35 -1.10 8.72 4.41
CA GLN A 35 -2.43 8.47 4.97
C GLN A 35 -2.35 8.15 6.46
N THR A 36 -3.33 8.65 7.21
CA THR A 36 -3.49 8.42 8.64
C THR A 36 -4.66 7.47 8.87
N LEU A 37 -4.41 6.39 9.60
CA LEU A 37 -5.41 5.44 10.07
C LEU A 37 -5.96 5.89 11.42
N PHE A 38 -7.28 5.83 11.51
CA PHE A 38 -8.10 6.09 12.67
C PHE A 38 -8.83 4.78 12.98
N SER A 39 -8.49 4.13 14.09
CA SER A 39 -9.08 2.86 14.52
C SER A 39 -9.43 2.88 16.00
N GLU A 40 -10.37 2.04 16.41
CA GLU A 40 -10.66 1.81 17.83
C GLU A 40 -9.96 0.53 18.27
N GLU A 41 -9.03 0.63 19.22
CA GLU A 41 -8.26 -0.51 19.74
C GLU A 41 -8.21 -0.41 21.27
N GLY A 42 -8.47 -1.51 21.98
CA GLY A 42 -8.37 -1.55 23.44
C GLY A 42 -9.34 -0.61 24.18
N GLY A 43 -10.46 -0.24 23.58
CA GLY A 43 -11.44 0.69 24.17
C GLY A 43 -11.09 2.18 24.03
N GLY A 44 -10.11 2.51 23.17
CA GLY A 44 -9.71 3.89 22.88
C GLY A 44 -9.43 4.13 21.40
N MET A 45 -9.34 5.41 21.03
CA MET A 45 -9.01 5.83 19.68
C MET A 45 -7.49 5.75 19.44
N VAL A 46 -7.08 5.01 18.41
CA VAL A 46 -5.70 4.94 17.94
C VAL A 46 -5.58 5.71 16.63
N VAL A 47 -4.60 6.61 16.57
CA VAL A 47 -4.29 7.44 15.40
C VAL A 47 -2.83 7.20 15.02
N ARG A 48 -2.60 6.59 13.86
CA ARG A 48 -1.25 6.26 13.39
C ARG A 48 -1.19 6.15 11.88
N ARG A 49 0.01 5.95 11.33
CA ARG A 49 0.16 5.52 9.93
C ARG A 49 0.01 4.00 9.84
N LEU A 50 -0.38 3.54 8.66
CA LEU A 50 -0.25 2.12 8.31
C LEU A 50 1.23 1.73 8.34
N THR A 51 1.53 0.60 8.93
CA THR A 51 2.88 0.00 8.96
C THR A 51 3.26 -0.52 7.57
N PRO A 52 4.55 -0.76 7.29
CA PRO A 52 4.94 -1.35 6.01
C PRO A 52 4.29 -2.70 5.76
N ARG A 53 4.12 -3.53 6.81
CA ARG A 53 3.47 -4.85 6.70
C ARG A 53 1.99 -4.75 6.35
N GLU A 54 1.28 -3.79 6.93
CA GLU A 54 -0.12 -3.55 6.54
C GLU A 54 -0.21 -3.08 5.08
N CYS A 55 0.69 -2.20 4.64
CA CYS A 55 0.77 -1.77 3.25
C CYS A 55 1.14 -2.92 2.27
N GLU A 56 2.03 -3.83 2.68
CA GLU A 56 2.36 -5.05 1.92
C GLU A 56 1.10 -5.89 1.70
N ARG A 57 0.34 -6.15 2.77
CA ARG A 57 -0.92 -6.90 2.72
C ARG A 57 -1.98 -6.22 1.86
N LEU A 58 -2.10 -4.89 1.94
CA LEU A 58 -3.01 -4.12 1.09
C LEU A 58 -2.70 -4.29 -0.41
N GLN A 59 -1.43 -4.45 -0.79
CA GLN A 59 -1.04 -4.78 -2.16
C GLN A 59 -1.10 -6.28 -2.47
N GLY A 60 -1.27 -7.16 -1.48
CA GLY A 60 -1.25 -8.61 -1.62
C GLY A 60 0.16 -9.23 -1.62
N PHE A 61 1.16 -8.53 -1.10
CA PHE A 61 2.48 -9.11 -0.85
C PHE A 61 2.47 -10.03 0.38
N PRO A 62 3.37 -11.03 0.43
CA PRO A 62 3.68 -11.73 1.67
C PRO A 62 4.17 -10.78 2.76
N ASP A 63 4.03 -11.19 4.02
CA ASP A 63 4.54 -10.43 5.16
C ASP A 63 6.05 -10.23 5.04
N ASP A 64 6.50 -8.99 5.26
CA ASP A 64 7.91 -8.57 5.22
C ASP A 64 8.59 -8.75 3.86
N TRP A 65 7.82 -8.84 2.77
CA TRP A 65 8.35 -8.95 1.41
C TRP A 65 9.33 -7.85 1.03
N THR A 66 9.12 -6.63 1.52
CA THR A 66 10.00 -5.49 1.24
C THR A 66 11.10 -5.28 2.28
N LYS A 67 11.13 -6.11 3.33
CA LYS A 67 12.15 -6.06 4.38
C LYS A 67 13.44 -6.75 3.90
N ILE A 68 14.19 -6.03 3.07
CA ILE A 68 15.42 -6.52 2.44
C ILE A 68 16.67 -5.80 2.98
N PRO A 69 17.88 -6.38 2.85
CA PRO A 69 19.12 -5.66 3.15
C PRO A 69 19.20 -4.33 2.38
N TYR A 70 19.60 -3.25 3.06
CA TYR A 70 19.60 -1.91 2.49
C TYR A 70 20.86 -1.14 2.88
N ARG A 71 21.58 -0.61 1.88
CA ARG A 71 22.83 0.17 2.07
C ARG A 71 23.87 -0.54 2.96
N GLY A 72 24.07 -1.84 2.72
CA GLY A 72 25.05 -2.65 3.46
C GLY A 72 24.61 -3.10 4.85
N LYS A 73 23.38 -2.76 5.27
CA LYS A 73 22.79 -3.23 6.53
C LYS A 73 21.92 -4.47 6.32
N PRO A 74 21.81 -5.37 7.30
CA PRO A 74 20.93 -6.52 7.23
C PRO A 74 19.45 -6.13 7.10
N ALA A 75 18.62 -7.06 6.65
CA ALA A 75 17.18 -6.87 6.47
C ALA A 75 16.45 -6.40 7.74
N ASP A 76 16.91 -6.84 8.91
CA ASP A 76 16.32 -6.43 10.20
C ASP A 76 16.51 -4.96 10.53
N GLU A 77 17.50 -4.31 9.91
CA GLU A 77 17.75 -2.88 10.01
C GLU A 77 17.21 -2.09 8.81
N CYS A 78 16.38 -2.72 7.97
CA CYS A 78 15.78 -2.04 6.82
C CYS A 78 14.82 -0.94 7.29
N PRO A 79 15.09 0.34 6.96
CA PRO A 79 14.21 1.42 7.38
C PRO A 79 12.88 1.36 6.63
N ASP A 80 11.82 1.85 7.26
CA ASP A 80 10.47 1.83 6.68
C ASP A 80 10.33 2.68 5.41
N GLY A 81 11.11 3.77 5.27
CA GLY A 81 11.02 4.68 4.12
C GLY A 81 11.19 3.98 2.77
N PRO A 82 12.30 3.25 2.53
CA PRO A 82 12.48 2.40 1.37
C PRO A 82 11.36 1.37 1.16
N ARG A 83 10.84 0.79 2.25
CA ARG A 83 9.71 -0.15 2.19
C ARG A 83 8.45 0.53 1.64
N TYR A 84 8.04 1.65 2.21
CA TYR A 84 6.89 2.43 1.70
C TYR A 84 7.09 2.84 0.24
N LYS A 85 8.31 3.26 -0.13
CA LYS A 85 8.61 3.64 -1.51
C LYS A 85 8.48 2.46 -2.47
N ALA A 86 8.97 1.28 -2.10
CA ALA A 86 8.85 0.07 -2.90
C ALA A 86 7.37 -0.33 -3.06
N ILE A 87 6.60 -0.36 -1.97
CA ILE A 87 5.19 -0.75 -1.97
C ILE A 87 4.35 0.23 -2.79
N GLY A 88 4.53 1.54 -2.57
CA GLY A 88 3.76 2.59 -3.24
C GLY A 88 4.08 2.78 -4.73
N ASN A 89 5.27 2.36 -5.18
CA ASN A 89 5.60 2.30 -6.60
C ASN A 89 5.17 0.99 -7.26
N SER A 90 4.74 -0.01 -6.48
CA SER A 90 4.40 -1.32 -6.99
C SER A 90 2.95 -1.38 -7.50
N MET A 91 2.60 -2.54 -8.03
CA MET A 91 1.26 -2.88 -8.50
C MET A 91 0.66 -3.94 -7.58
N ALA A 92 -0.66 -3.92 -7.38
CA ALA A 92 -1.35 -4.90 -6.56
C ALA A 92 -1.13 -6.32 -7.12
N VAL A 93 -0.56 -7.19 -6.30
CA VAL A 93 -0.20 -8.58 -6.66
C VAL A 93 -1.38 -9.36 -7.24
N PRO A 94 -2.62 -9.28 -6.71
CA PRO A 94 -3.76 -9.99 -7.30
C PRO A 94 -4.08 -9.53 -8.73
N VAL A 95 -3.94 -8.24 -9.01
CA VAL A 95 -4.17 -7.68 -10.35
C VAL A 95 -3.10 -8.16 -11.31
N MET A 96 -1.83 -8.10 -10.90
CA MET A 96 -0.72 -8.54 -11.74
C MET A 96 -0.74 -10.04 -12.00
N ARG A 97 -1.16 -10.85 -11.02
CA ARG A 97 -1.38 -12.29 -11.20
C ARG A 97 -2.41 -12.54 -12.30
N TRP A 98 -3.58 -11.90 -12.19
CA TRP A 98 -4.64 -12.04 -13.19
C TRP A 98 -4.17 -11.66 -14.59
N ILE A 99 -3.48 -10.51 -14.73
CA ILE A 99 -2.92 -10.10 -16.02
C ILE A 99 -1.92 -11.14 -16.55
N GLY A 100 -1.03 -11.64 -15.70
CA GLY A 100 -0.01 -12.63 -16.06
C GLY A 100 -0.62 -13.95 -16.55
N GLU A 101 -1.66 -14.46 -15.88
CA GLU A 101 -2.40 -15.65 -16.30
C GLU A 101 -3.00 -15.47 -17.70
N ARG A 102 -3.55 -14.29 -17.99
CA ARG A 102 -4.12 -13.97 -19.31
C ARG A 102 -3.05 -13.91 -20.40
N ILE A 103 -1.88 -13.34 -20.10
CA ILE A 103 -0.75 -13.34 -21.03
C ILE A 103 -0.31 -14.77 -21.34
N ALA A 104 -0.17 -15.61 -20.32
CA ALA A 104 0.22 -17.01 -20.49
C ALA A 104 -0.78 -17.79 -21.36
N MET A 105 -2.09 -17.59 -21.15
CA MET A 105 -3.12 -18.20 -21.99
C MET A 105 -3.04 -17.72 -23.44
N ALA A 106 -2.71 -16.44 -23.68
CA ALA A 106 -2.59 -15.88 -25.02
C ALA A 106 -1.38 -16.49 -25.76
N GLU A 107 -0.26 -16.63 -25.06
CA GLU A 107 0.96 -17.26 -25.58
C GLU A 107 0.74 -18.75 -25.86
N ALA A 108 -0.10 -19.42 -25.08
CA ALA A 108 -0.51 -20.82 -25.30
C ALA A 108 -1.58 -20.99 -26.40
N GLY A 109 -2.17 -19.91 -26.91
CA GLY A 109 -3.26 -19.96 -27.90
C GLY A 109 -4.61 -20.40 -27.34
N GLU A 110 -4.81 -20.30 -26.03
CA GLU A 110 -6.02 -20.73 -25.32
C GLU A 110 -7.14 -19.66 -25.32
N ILE A 111 -6.84 -18.48 -25.88
CA ILE A 111 -7.75 -17.36 -26.01
C ILE A 111 -7.50 -16.67 -27.35
N ALA A 112 -8.57 -16.56 -28.13
CA ALA A 112 -8.61 -15.96 -29.46
C ALA A 112 -8.57 -14.43 -29.41
#